data_AF-A0A2T0LVK9-F1
#
_entry.id   AF-A0A2T0LVK9-F1
#
_cell.length_a   1.000
_cell.length_b   1.000
_cell.length_c   1.000
_cell.angle_alpha   90.00
_cell.angle_beta   90.00
_cell.angle_gamma   90.00
#
_symmetry.space_group_name_H-M   'P 1'
#
loop_
_entity.id
_entity.type
_entity.pdbx_description
1 polymer ?
#
loop_
_entity_poly.entity_id
_entity_poly.type
_entity_poly.pdbx_seq_one_letter_code
_entity_poly.pdbx_strand_id
1 'polypeptide(L)'
;MTGVSGRRLRRSRAAGAAVAVLALLAGGCADQVTPPGAGPEQPAGTSAPAAPATTEAGPGPAALPRSRPVTLEIPAIGVRTGEIIELGLEPDGALEVPEDAVTTGWYDQSPTPGEVGPSIIAGHVDYDHVPGVFHRLHELPVGAEVVVHRADGTTVHFEVDRVERFPKAEFPTELVYGNTEAPELRLITCGGAFDDSSGNYVDNVIAFATMTEAGR
;
A
#
# COMPACT_ATOMS: atom_id res chain seq x y z
N MET A 1 9.54 -51.34 39.81
CA MET A 1 10.02 -50.32 40.77
C MET A 1 9.41 -48.99 40.37
N THR A 2 8.34 -48.61 41.07
CA THR A 2 7.56 -47.38 40.86
C THR A 2 7.58 -46.57 42.17
N GLY A 3 7.87 -45.28 42.09
CA GLY A 3 7.69 -44.28 43.16
C GLY A 3 7.55 -42.92 42.46
N VAL A 4 6.42 -42.21 42.45
CA VAL A 4 5.55 -41.62 43.49
C VAL A 4 6.13 -40.36 44.16
N SER A 5 5.42 -39.24 43.90
CA SER A 5 5.31 -37.96 44.65
C SER A 5 6.58 -37.17 44.96
N GLY A 6 6.68 -35.86 44.73
CA GLY A 6 5.67 -34.80 44.57
C GLY A 6 6.08 -33.60 45.43
N ARG A 7 5.86 -32.36 44.97
CA ARG A 7 5.51 -31.20 45.81
C ARG A 7 5.24 -29.94 44.98
N ARG A 8 4.06 -29.38 45.18
CA ARG A 8 3.67 -28.02 44.80
C ARG A 8 4.40 -27.02 45.71
N LEU A 9 4.83 -25.89 45.18
CA LEU A 9 5.05 -24.68 45.99
C LEU A 9 4.23 -23.50 45.44
N ARG A 10 3.67 -22.77 46.41
CA ARG A 10 2.70 -21.68 46.28
C ARG A 10 3.41 -20.33 46.28
N ARG A 11 2.83 -19.40 45.49
CA ARG A 11 2.56 -17.96 45.72
C ARG A 11 3.47 -17.15 46.65
N SER A 12 3.88 -15.99 46.13
CA SER A 12 4.14 -14.76 46.91
C SER A 12 3.34 -13.60 46.32
N ARG A 13 2.59 -12.88 47.16
CA ARG A 13 1.95 -11.58 46.90
C ARG A 13 2.76 -10.49 47.61
N ALA A 14 2.88 -9.31 47.00
CA ALA A 14 3.03 -8.00 47.65
C ALA A 14 2.51 -6.96 46.62
N ALA A 15 1.41 -6.23 46.81
CA ALA A 15 1.00 -5.28 47.85
C ALA A 15 1.83 -3.97 47.84
N GLY A 16 1.25 -2.93 47.21
CA GLY A 16 1.67 -1.53 47.32
C GLY A 16 0.46 -0.62 47.08
N ALA A 17 -0.09 -0.09 48.16
CA ALA A 17 -1.11 0.97 48.28
C ALA A 17 -0.36 2.33 48.46
N ALA A 18 -0.87 3.56 48.29
CA ALA A 18 -2.15 4.14 47.89
C ALA A 18 -2.01 5.70 47.80
N VAL A 19 -3.15 6.36 47.51
CA VAL A 19 -3.62 7.70 47.94
C VAL A 19 -3.24 8.89 47.03
N ALA A 20 -4.06 9.91 46.70
CA ALA A 20 -5.50 10.26 46.57
C ALA A 20 -5.51 11.80 46.29
N VAL A 21 -6.46 12.48 45.61
CA VAL A 21 -7.75 13.02 46.10
C VAL A 21 -8.14 14.27 45.24
N LEU A 22 -9.45 14.42 44.93
CA LEU A 22 -10.33 15.61 44.67
C LEU A 22 -9.98 16.69 43.62
N ALA A 23 -10.93 17.45 43.02
CA ALA A 23 -12.38 17.70 43.18
C ALA A 23 -12.93 18.36 41.88
N LEU A 24 -14.10 17.96 41.36
CA LEU A 24 -15.42 18.65 41.42
C LEU A 24 -15.48 20.11 40.93
N LEU A 25 -16.29 20.38 39.91
CA LEU A 25 -17.25 21.52 39.86
C LEU A 25 -18.44 21.19 38.92
N ALA A 26 -19.60 21.75 39.25
CA ALA A 26 -20.95 21.37 38.84
C ALA A 26 -21.72 22.52 38.15
N GLY A 27 -22.90 22.21 37.60
CA GLY A 27 -23.99 23.15 37.21
C GLY A 27 -23.96 23.55 35.73
N GLY A 28 -25.05 23.64 34.97
CA GLY A 28 -26.48 23.72 35.26
C GLY A 28 -27.11 24.90 34.49
N CYS A 29 -28.35 24.72 34.03
CA CYS A 29 -29.35 25.71 33.53
C CYS A 29 -29.58 25.81 32.00
N ALA A 30 -30.81 25.46 31.64
CA ALA A 30 -31.56 25.99 30.51
C ALA A 30 -31.97 27.46 30.78
N ASP A 31 -32.18 28.28 29.74
CA ASP A 31 -33.49 28.89 29.44
C ASP A 31 -33.47 29.72 28.14
N GLN A 32 -34.65 29.86 27.56
CA GLN A 32 -34.99 30.54 26.31
C GLN A 32 -35.26 32.02 26.55
N VAL A 33 -34.78 32.96 25.72
CA VAL A 33 -35.45 34.26 25.51
C VAL A 33 -35.14 34.82 24.11
N THR A 34 -36.18 34.97 23.28
CA THR A 34 -36.23 35.87 22.12
C THR A 34 -36.67 37.26 22.58
N PRO A 35 -36.20 38.34 21.93
CA PRO A 35 -37.18 39.31 21.43
C PRO A 35 -36.92 39.77 19.98
N PRO A 36 -37.95 40.33 19.31
CA PRO A 36 -37.94 40.65 17.90
C PRO A 36 -37.37 42.06 17.65
N GLY A 37 -36.53 42.18 16.62
CA GLY A 37 -36.05 43.46 16.09
C GLY A 37 -36.36 43.54 14.61
N ALA A 38 -37.44 44.25 14.27
CA ALA A 38 -37.77 44.62 12.90
C ALA A 38 -36.89 45.80 12.44
N GLY A 39 -36.32 45.70 11.23
CA GLY A 39 -35.66 46.78 10.52
C GLY A 39 -35.34 46.35 9.06
N PRO A 40 -35.39 47.25 8.06
CA PRO A 40 -35.85 46.92 6.70
C PRO A 40 -34.74 46.77 5.64
N GLU A 41 -35.18 46.33 4.45
CA GLU A 41 -34.57 46.46 3.11
C GLU A 41 -33.37 45.57 2.71
N GLN A 42 -33.56 44.74 1.67
CA GLN A 42 -32.91 44.84 0.34
C GLN A 42 -33.12 43.53 -0.46
N PRO A 43 -33.59 43.56 -1.73
CA PRO A 43 -33.60 42.36 -2.56
C PRO A 43 -32.18 42.16 -3.12
N ALA A 44 -31.35 41.38 -2.42
CA ALA A 44 -30.13 40.84 -2.99
C ALA A 44 -30.50 39.57 -3.76
N GLY A 45 -30.28 39.58 -5.08
CA GLY A 45 -30.44 38.40 -5.92
C GLY A 45 -29.55 37.27 -5.41
N THR A 46 -30.17 36.17 -5.00
CA THR A 46 -29.47 34.92 -4.71
C THR A 46 -28.94 34.37 -6.03
N SER A 47 -27.69 34.69 -6.36
CA SER A 47 -26.88 33.82 -7.21
C SER A 47 -26.64 32.53 -6.44
N ALA A 48 -27.44 31.50 -6.75
CA ALA A 48 -27.26 30.17 -6.21
C ALA A 48 -25.83 29.68 -6.52
N PRO A 49 -25.13 29.03 -5.57
CA PRO A 49 -23.84 28.45 -5.85
C PRO A 49 -24.00 27.41 -6.95
N ALA A 50 -23.24 27.55 -8.04
CA ALA A 50 -23.10 26.48 -9.01
C ALA A 50 -22.55 25.26 -8.25
N ALA A 51 -23.35 24.19 -8.21
CA ALA A 51 -22.90 22.90 -7.71
C ALA A 51 -21.61 22.52 -8.46
N PRO A 52 -20.60 21.93 -7.78
CA PRO A 52 -19.44 21.43 -8.49
C PRO A 52 -19.93 20.41 -9.51
N ALA A 53 -19.62 20.65 -10.79
CA ALA A 53 -19.82 19.66 -11.81
C ALA A 53 -18.98 18.44 -11.42
N THR A 54 -19.65 17.35 -11.05
CA THR A 54 -19.02 16.04 -10.99
C THR A 54 -18.56 15.76 -12.41
N THR A 55 -17.28 15.96 -12.69
CA THR A 55 -16.65 15.42 -13.90
C THR A 55 -16.80 13.92 -13.78
N GLU A 56 -17.76 13.35 -14.51
CA GLU A 56 -17.79 11.92 -14.76
C GLU A 56 -16.45 11.58 -15.41
N ALA A 57 -15.61 10.84 -14.69
CA ALA A 57 -14.39 10.30 -15.24
C ALA A 57 -14.80 9.48 -16.47
N GLY A 58 -14.28 9.86 -17.65
CA GLY A 58 -14.50 9.10 -18.87
C GLY A 58 -14.04 7.65 -18.72
N PRO A 59 -14.41 6.75 -19.64
CA PRO A 59 -13.92 5.38 -19.62
C PRO A 59 -12.38 5.40 -19.55
N GLY A 60 -11.82 4.67 -18.59
CA GLY A 60 -10.38 4.53 -18.40
C GLY A 60 -9.69 4.01 -19.67
N PRO A 61 -8.35 4.07 -19.72
CA PRO A 61 -7.60 3.70 -20.90
C PRO A 61 -7.86 2.23 -21.28
N ALA A 62 -7.96 1.96 -22.57
CA ALA A 62 -8.22 0.61 -23.07
C ALA A 62 -7.05 -0.33 -22.78
N ALA A 63 -7.35 -1.56 -22.35
CA ALA A 63 -6.36 -2.59 -22.14
C ALA A 63 -5.58 -2.91 -23.44
N LEU A 64 -4.31 -3.28 -23.26
CA LEU A 64 -3.37 -3.56 -24.33
C LEU A 64 -3.22 -5.07 -24.55
N PRO A 65 -2.80 -5.50 -25.76
CA PRO A 65 -2.35 -6.87 -25.99
C PRO A 65 -1.10 -7.20 -25.17
N ARG A 66 -0.86 -8.49 -24.90
CA ARG A 66 0.33 -8.97 -24.16
C ARG A 66 1.66 -8.47 -24.76
N SER A 67 2.53 -7.91 -23.92
CA SER A 67 3.91 -7.58 -24.25
C SER A 67 4.72 -7.40 -22.96
N ARG A 68 5.85 -8.11 -22.88
CA ARG A 68 6.69 -8.19 -21.68
C ARG A 68 7.22 -6.81 -21.26
N PRO A 69 7.33 -6.54 -19.95
CA PRO A 69 8.02 -5.36 -19.46
C PRO A 69 9.54 -5.49 -19.66
N VAL A 70 10.20 -4.35 -19.85
CA VAL A 70 11.64 -4.25 -20.16
C VAL A 70 12.36 -3.36 -19.16
N THR A 71 11.84 -2.17 -18.86
CA THR A 71 12.39 -1.28 -17.83
C THR A 71 11.29 -0.58 -17.04
N LEU A 72 11.64 -0.17 -15.82
CA LEU A 72 10.76 0.49 -14.86
C LEU A 72 11.36 1.83 -14.43
N GLU A 73 10.54 2.87 -14.39
CA GLU A 73 10.89 4.16 -13.81
C GLU A 73 9.85 4.60 -12.78
N ILE A 74 10.32 5.12 -11.65
CA ILE A 74 9.48 5.72 -10.61
C ILE A 74 10.17 6.99 -10.11
N PRO A 75 9.94 8.14 -10.78
CA PRO A 75 10.68 9.38 -10.52
C PRO A 75 10.61 9.84 -9.06
N ALA A 76 9.45 9.68 -8.41
CA ALA A 76 9.21 10.14 -7.04
C ALA A 76 10.17 9.53 -6.01
N ILE A 77 10.70 8.33 -6.27
CA ILE A 77 11.65 7.64 -5.39
C ILE A 77 13.03 7.40 -6.05
N GLY A 78 13.23 7.91 -7.27
CA GLY A 78 14.50 7.81 -7.99
C GLY A 78 14.80 6.44 -8.60
N VAL A 79 13.78 5.59 -8.79
CA VAL A 79 13.95 4.28 -9.43
C VAL A 79 14.06 4.45 -10.93
N ARG A 80 15.11 3.86 -11.51
CA ARG A 80 15.28 3.64 -12.95
C ARG A 80 16.05 2.33 -13.14
N THR A 81 15.40 1.33 -13.71
CA THR A 81 16.03 0.01 -13.91
C THR A 81 16.66 -0.11 -15.29
N GLY A 82 17.73 -0.92 -15.38
CA GLY A 82 18.33 -1.29 -16.66
C GLY A 82 17.58 -2.42 -17.37
N GLU A 83 16.92 -3.28 -16.60
CA GLU A 83 16.12 -4.40 -17.10
C GLU A 83 15.02 -4.80 -16.10
N ILE A 84 14.09 -5.63 -16.59
CA ILE A 84 13.12 -6.38 -15.80
C ILE A 84 13.25 -7.85 -16.23
N ILE A 85 13.68 -8.70 -15.29
CA ILE A 85 13.79 -10.15 -15.54
C ILE A 85 12.44 -10.85 -15.38
N GLU A 86 12.32 -12.08 -15.86
CA GLU A 86 11.18 -12.95 -15.54
C GLU A 86 11.41 -13.64 -14.20
N LEU A 87 10.36 -13.73 -13.38
CA LEU A 87 10.31 -14.46 -12.14
C LEU A 87 9.22 -15.53 -12.25
N GLY A 88 9.56 -16.75 -11.88
CA GLY A 88 8.63 -17.86 -11.69
C GLY A 88 8.25 -18.05 -10.23
N LEU A 89 7.86 -19.28 -9.91
CA LEU A 89 7.64 -19.73 -8.54
C LEU A 89 8.68 -20.79 -8.17
N GLU A 90 9.19 -20.68 -6.95
CA GLU A 90 9.97 -21.71 -6.29
C GLU A 90 9.13 -22.98 -6.02
N PRO A 91 9.74 -24.15 -5.75
CA PRO A 91 9.01 -25.40 -5.50
C PRO A 91 8.02 -25.36 -4.33
N ASP A 92 8.22 -24.45 -3.37
CA ASP A 92 7.35 -24.22 -2.23
C ASP A 92 6.21 -23.21 -2.53
N GLY A 93 6.18 -22.67 -3.74
CA GLY A 93 5.19 -21.69 -4.20
C GLY A 93 5.54 -20.24 -3.89
N ALA A 94 6.72 -19.96 -3.32
CA ALA A 94 7.19 -18.59 -3.16
C ALA A 94 7.53 -17.98 -4.53
N LEU A 95 7.31 -16.66 -4.67
CA LEU A 95 7.77 -15.93 -5.85
C LEU A 95 9.30 -15.89 -5.84
N GLU A 96 9.92 -16.21 -6.98
CA GLU A 96 11.37 -16.02 -7.15
C GLU A 96 11.74 -14.54 -6.91
N VAL A 97 12.99 -14.27 -6.53
CA VAL A 97 13.48 -12.91 -6.28
C VAL A 97 14.75 -12.63 -7.09
N PRO A 98 15.00 -11.38 -7.50
CA PRO A 98 16.25 -11.01 -8.17
C PRO A 98 17.50 -11.37 -7.35
N GLU A 99 18.62 -11.67 -8.00
CA GLU A 99 19.89 -12.05 -7.33
C GLU A 99 20.81 -10.86 -7.00
N ASP A 100 20.31 -9.63 -7.14
CA ASP A 100 21.06 -8.40 -6.84
C ASP A 100 20.14 -7.28 -6.32
N ALA A 101 20.73 -6.21 -5.79
CA ALA A 101 20.00 -5.11 -5.17
C ALA A 101 19.21 -4.23 -6.17
N VAL A 102 19.63 -4.11 -7.42
CA VAL A 102 19.18 -3.07 -8.36
C VAL A 102 18.21 -3.56 -9.43
N THR A 103 18.13 -4.87 -9.63
CA THR A 103 17.26 -5.52 -10.62
C THR A 103 15.85 -5.72 -10.05
N THR A 104 14.86 -5.49 -10.91
CA THR A 104 13.46 -5.87 -10.66
C THR A 104 13.08 -7.07 -11.51
N GLY A 105 12.14 -7.88 -11.05
CA GLY A 105 11.61 -8.99 -11.83
C GLY A 105 10.10 -8.96 -11.91
N TRP A 106 9.55 -9.37 -13.05
CA TRP A 106 8.12 -9.50 -13.29
C TRP A 106 7.68 -10.95 -13.14
N TYR A 107 6.60 -11.19 -12.40
CA TYR A 107 6.03 -12.52 -12.24
C TYR A 107 5.38 -12.98 -13.55
N ASP A 108 5.94 -14.00 -14.20
CA ASP A 108 5.62 -14.37 -15.58
C ASP A 108 4.20 -14.93 -15.79
N GLN A 109 3.57 -15.40 -14.71
CA GLN A 109 2.18 -15.85 -14.66
C GLN A 109 1.17 -14.73 -14.37
N SER A 110 1.64 -13.50 -14.10
CA SER A 110 0.77 -12.33 -14.01
C SER A 110 0.49 -11.73 -15.40
N PRO A 111 -0.59 -10.94 -15.56
CA PRO A 111 -0.76 -10.06 -16.72
C PRO A 111 0.50 -9.23 -17.01
N THR A 112 0.80 -8.99 -18.29
CA THR A 112 1.83 -8.00 -18.63
C THR A 112 1.30 -6.58 -18.40
N PRO A 113 2.16 -5.60 -18.10
CA PRO A 113 1.72 -4.22 -17.87
C PRO A 113 0.87 -3.69 -19.04
N GLY A 114 -0.37 -3.28 -18.73
CA GLY A 114 -1.36 -2.81 -19.69
C GLY A 114 -2.43 -3.84 -20.08
N GLU A 115 -2.25 -5.13 -19.80
CA GLU A 115 -3.34 -6.12 -19.88
C GLU A 115 -4.34 -5.93 -18.72
N VAL A 116 -5.57 -6.41 -18.88
CA VAL A 116 -6.55 -6.48 -17.77
C VAL A 116 -5.99 -7.37 -16.65
N GLY A 117 -6.11 -6.91 -15.40
CA GLY A 117 -5.59 -7.61 -14.23
C GLY A 117 -4.33 -6.95 -13.65
N PRO A 118 -3.83 -7.44 -12.50
CA PRO A 118 -2.64 -6.91 -11.86
C PRO A 118 -1.36 -7.49 -12.46
N SER A 119 -0.53 -6.67 -13.07
CA SER A 119 0.86 -7.02 -13.34
C SER A 119 1.70 -6.92 -12.07
N ILE A 120 2.57 -7.88 -11.80
CA ILE A 120 3.31 -7.95 -10.54
C ILE A 120 4.81 -7.84 -10.80
N ILE A 121 5.44 -6.82 -10.23
CA ILE A 121 6.88 -6.59 -10.29
C ILE A 121 7.44 -6.58 -8.86
N ALA A 122 8.42 -7.44 -8.60
CA ALA A 122 9.11 -7.57 -7.33
C ALA A 122 10.54 -6.99 -7.40
N GLY A 123 11.00 -6.48 -6.27
CA GLY A 123 12.35 -5.97 -6.11
C GLY A 123 12.75 -5.88 -4.64
N HIS A 124 14.04 -5.83 -4.37
CA HIS A 124 14.57 -5.84 -3.01
C HIS A 124 14.40 -4.49 -2.29
N VAL A 125 14.24 -4.54 -0.96
CA VAL A 125 14.35 -3.38 -0.07
C VAL A 125 15.81 -3.12 0.28
N ASP A 126 16.58 -4.21 0.41
CA ASP A 126 18.03 -4.30 0.44
C ASP A 126 18.47 -5.69 0.01
N TYR A 127 19.74 -5.80 -0.37
CA TYR A 127 20.40 -7.06 -0.71
C TYR A 127 21.88 -6.92 -0.38
N ASP A 128 22.48 -7.89 0.33
CA ASP A 128 23.89 -7.86 0.75
C ASP A 128 24.35 -6.52 1.35
N HIS A 129 23.52 -5.94 2.23
CA HIS A 129 23.74 -4.63 2.89
C HIS A 129 23.75 -3.41 1.95
N VAL A 130 23.35 -3.58 0.70
CA VAL A 130 23.15 -2.49 -0.27
C VAL A 130 21.66 -2.17 -0.33
N PRO A 131 21.26 -0.88 -0.26
CA PRO A 131 19.87 -0.49 -0.48
C PRO A 131 19.35 -1.02 -1.82
N GLY A 132 18.18 -1.66 -1.79
CA GLY A 132 17.58 -2.27 -2.97
C GLY A 132 16.84 -1.25 -3.82
N VAL A 133 16.46 -1.67 -5.02
CA VAL A 133 15.71 -0.86 -6.00
C VAL A 133 14.39 -0.34 -5.41
N PHE A 134 13.76 -1.09 -4.52
CA PHE A 134 12.52 -0.72 -3.84
C PHE A 134 12.72 -0.32 -2.37
N HIS A 135 13.95 0.04 -1.97
CA HIS A 135 14.26 0.54 -0.62
C HIS A 135 13.27 1.62 -0.14
N ARG A 136 12.91 2.54 -1.04
CA ARG A 136 12.05 3.70 -0.76
C ARG A 136 10.60 3.50 -1.21
N LEU A 137 10.18 2.27 -1.55
CA LEU A 137 8.81 2.03 -2.05
C LEU A 137 7.73 2.46 -1.04
N HIS A 138 8.01 2.33 0.25
CA HIS A 138 7.11 2.79 1.32
C HIS A 138 6.92 4.32 1.38
N GLU A 139 7.76 5.09 0.70
CA GLU A 139 7.69 6.55 0.63
C GLU A 139 6.85 7.04 -0.57
N LEU A 140 6.34 6.13 -1.41
CA LEU A 140 5.62 6.54 -2.62
C LEU A 140 4.34 7.29 -2.27
N PRO A 141 4.14 8.52 -2.77
CA PRO A 141 2.90 9.23 -2.57
C PRO A 141 1.79 8.68 -3.49
N VAL A 142 0.54 8.80 -3.03
CA VAL A 142 -0.63 8.64 -3.90
C VAL A 142 -0.56 9.68 -5.03
N GLY A 143 -0.89 9.29 -6.26
CA GLY A 143 -0.75 10.12 -7.44
C GLY A 143 0.65 10.07 -8.08
N ALA A 144 1.60 9.32 -7.51
CA ALA A 144 2.92 9.16 -8.11
C ALA A 144 2.84 8.37 -9.42
N GLU A 145 3.58 8.82 -10.42
CA GLU A 145 3.72 8.12 -11.69
C GLU A 145 4.68 6.93 -11.57
N VAL A 146 4.26 5.82 -12.18
CA VAL A 146 5.09 4.65 -12.46
C VAL A 146 5.06 4.40 -13.97
N VAL A 147 6.23 4.34 -14.59
CA VAL A 147 6.37 4.16 -16.05
C VAL A 147 6.99 2.80 -16.33
N VAL A 148 6.35 2.02 -17.19
CA VAL A 148 6.86 0.73 -17.65
C VAL A 148 7.03 0.74 -19.17
N HIS A 149 8.26 0.48 -19.61
CA HIS A 149 8.57 0.30 -21.03
C HIS A 149 8.45 -1.16 -21.41
N ARG A 150 7.82 -1.44 -22.55
CA ARG A 150 7.48 -2.81 -22.99
C ARG A 150 8.26 -3.22 -24.23
N ALA A 151 8.34 -4.52 -24.47
CA ALA A 151 9.12 -5.11 -25.56
C ALA A 151 8.58 -4.78 -26.97
N ASP A 152 7.31 -4.41 -27.07
CA ASP A 152 6.65 -3.97 -28.31
C ASP A 152 6.88 -2.47 -28.61
N GLY A 153 7.69 -1.81 -27.79
CA GLY A 153 8.01 -0.38 -27.90
C GLY A 153 6.91 0.54 -27.35
N THR A 154 5.89 0.00 -26.69
CA THR A 154 4.89 0.82 -25.99
C THR A 154 5.37 1.16 -24.58
N THR A 155 5.01 2.34 -24.11
CA THR A 155 5.19 2.78 -22.73
C THR A 155 3.83 2.86 -22.06
N VAL A 156 3.74 2.31 -20.86
CA VAL A 156 2.51 2.32 -20.04
C VAL A 156 2.77 3.15 -18.79
N HIS A 157 1.85 4.07 -18.53
CA HIS A 157 1.88 4.95 -17.38
C HIS A 157 0.82 4.47 -16.39
N PHE A 158 1.22 4.37 -15.13
CA PHE A 158 0.35 4.05 -14.01
C PHE A 158 0.42 5.18 -12.99
N GLU A 159 -0.69 5.40 -12.30
CA GLU A 159 -0.77 6.29 -11.15
C GLU A 159 -0.96 5.46 -9.89
N VAL A 160 -0.20 5.77 -8.84
CA VAL A 160 -0.27 5.05 -7.58
C VAL A 160 -1.50 5.44 -6.79
N ASP A 161 -2.34 4.45 -6.53
CA ASP A 161 -3.59 4.60 -5.77
C ASP A 161 -3.31 4.63 -4.27
N ARG A 162 -2.40 3.77 -3.81
CA ARG A 162 -2.02 3.60 -2.39
C ARG A 162 -0.78 2.73 -2.23
N VAL A 163 -0.15 2.84 -1.06
CA VAL A 163 0.90 1.95 -0.59
C VAL A 163 0.47 1.34 0.74
N GLU A 164 0.50 0.01 0.84
CA GLU A 164 0.11 -0.72 2.03
C GLU A 164 1.20 -1.68 2.49
N ARG A 165 1.18 -2.01 3.77
CA ARG A 165 2.12 -2.95 4.40
C ARG A 165 1.34 -4.10 5.02
N PHE A 166 1.74 -5.32 4.71
CA PHE A 166 1.08 -6.53 5.17
C PHE A 166 2.07 -7.48 5.84
N PRO A 167 1.75 -8.04 7.02
CA PRO A 167 2.51 -9.14 7.58
C PRO A 167 2.58 -10.31 6.62
N LYS A 168 3.76 -10.92 6.45
CA LYS A 168 3.92 -12.10 5.58
C LYS A 168 3.04 -13.27 6.05
N ALA A 169 2.81 -13.38 7.35
CA ALA A 169 1.94 -14.39 7.96
C ALA A 169 0.44 -14.18 7.63
N GLU A 170 0.05 -12.97 7.23
CA GLU A 170 -1.33 -12.56 6.93
C GLU A 170 -1.42 -11.96 5.51
N PHE A 171 -0.55 -12.44 4.61
CA PHE A 171 -0.44 -11.87 3.28
C PHE A 171 -1.77 -11.97 2.50
N PRO A 172 -2.29 -10.84 1.97
CA PRO A 172 -3.62 -10.82 1.36
C PRO A 172 -3.56 -11.30 -0.10
N THR A 173 -3.40 -12.61 -0.31
CA THR A 173 -3.21 -13.24 -1.63
C THR A 173 -4.24 -12.77 -2.67
N GLU A 174 -5.52 -12.75 -2.33
CA GLU A 174 -6.58 -12.32 -3.25
C GLU A 174 -6.47 -10.85 -3.65
N LEU A 175 -6.09 -9.97 -2.71
CA LEU A 175 -5.93 -8.54 -2.99
C LEU A 175 -4.76 -8.26 -3.94
N VAL A 176 -3.71 -9.09 -3.86
CA VAL A 176 -2.47 -8.89 -4.61
C VAL A 176 -2.49 -9.60 -5.96
N TYR A 177 -2.96 -10.85 -5.98
CA TYR A 177 -2.90 -11.73 -7.15
C TYR A 177 -4.26 -11.94 -7.82
N GLY A 178 -5.36 -11.54 -7.17
CA GLY A 178 -6.72 -11.71 -7.70
C GLY A 178 -6.96 -10.86 -8.95
N ASN A 179 -7.86 -11.33 -9.81
CA ASN A 179 -8.18 -10.65 -11.06
C ASN A 179 -8.87 -9.30 -10.80
N THR A 180 -8.56 -8.31 -11.64
CA THR A 180 -9.19 -6.99 -11.63
C THR A 180 -9.80 -6.69 -13.00
N GLU A 181 -10.74 -5.74 -13.05
CA GLU A 181 -11.38 -5.34 -14.31
C GLU A 181 -10.55 -4.31 -15.10
N ALA A 182 -9.68 -3.58 -14.41
CA ALA A 182 -8.77 -2.59 -14.99
C ALA A 182 -7.35 -3.16 -15.15
N PRO A 183 -6.54 -2.59 -16.07
CA PRO A 183 -5.10 -2.80 -16.08
C PRO A 183 -4.45 -2.16 -14.86
N GLU A 184 -3.87 -3.00 -14.01
CA GLU A 184 -3.30 -2.59 -12.73
C GLU A 184 -1.86 -3.06 -12.58
N LEU A 185 -1.13 -2.44 -11.66
CA LEU A 185 0.23 -2.78 -11.30
C LEU A 185 0.35 -2.98 -9.79
N ARG A 186 1.17 -3.96 -9.40
CA ARG A 186 1.61 -4.23 -8.03
C ARG A 186 3.13 -4.20 -8.01
N LEU A 187 3.68 -3.26 -7.26
CA LEU A 187 5.11 -3.25 -6.94
C LEU A 187 5.29 -3.83 -5.55
N ILE A 188 6.11 -4.87 -5.39
CA ILE A 188 6.23 -5.61 -4.14
C ILE A 188 7.68 -5.60 -3.67
N THR A 189 7.88 -5.31 -2.39
CA THR A 189 9.17 -5.48 -1.72
C THR A 189 9.00 -6.00 -0.29
N CYS A 190 10.09 -6.50 0.28
CA CYS A 190 10.17 -6.85 1.70
C CYS A 190 10.11 -5.58 2.58
N GLY A 191 9.62 -5.69 3.80
CA GLY A 191 9.64 -4.56 4.73
C GLY A 191 9.34 -4.92 6.17
N GLY A 192 9.26 -3.88 7.00
CA GLY A 192 9.07 -4.03 8.43
C GLY A 192 10.33 -4.41 9.19
N ALA A 193 10.17 -5.03 10.36
CA ALA A 193 11.31 -5.41 11.17
C ALA A 193 12.07 -6.57 10.50
N PHE A 194 13.40 -6.52 10.54
CA PHE A 194 14.22 -7.66 10.20
C PHE A 194 14.20 -8.65 11.36
N ASP A 195 13.89 -9.91 11.08
CA ASP A 195 13.97 -11.02 12.03
C ASP A 195 15.29 -11.77 11.81
N ASP A 196 16.27 -11.53 12.68
CA ASP A 196 17.59 -12.18 12.64
C ASP A 196 17.52 -13.71 12.72
N SER A 197 16.45 -14.28 13.27
CA SER A 197 16.33 -15.73 13.42
C SER A 197 15.94 -16.42 12.12
N SER A 198 15.12 -15.77 11.30
CA SER A 198 14.71 -16.26 9.98
C SER A 198 15.52 -15.65 8.84
N GLY A 199 16.31 -14.60 9.11
CA GLY A 199 17.05 -13.85 8.09
C GLY A 199 16.14 -13.06 7.15
N ASN A 200 14.92 -12.74 7.59
CA ASN A 200 13.87 -12.21 6.74
C ASN A 200 13.19 -10.99 7.37
N TYR A 201 12.78 -10.08 6.50
CA TYR A 201 11.77 -9.07 6.83
C TYR A 201 10.43 -9.73 7.10
N VAL A 202 9.72 -9.27 8.14
CA VAL A 202 8.46 -9.89 8.58
C VAL A 202 7.25 -9.47 7.75
N ASP A 203 7.34 -8.38 6.98
CA ASP A 203 6.25 -7.82 6.21
C ASP A 203 6.62 -7.67 4.73
N ASN A 204 5.59 -7.43 3.90
CA ASN A 204 5.72 -6.95 2.54
C ASN A 204 5.14 -5.53 2.45
N VAL A 205 5.77 -4.67 1.65
CA VAL A 205 5.24 -3.37 1.23
C VAL A 205 4.80 -3.49 -0.22
N ILE A 206 3.58 -3.05 -0.50
CA ILE A 206 2.95 -3.17 -1.81
C ILE A 206 2.43 -1.81 -2.24
N ALA A 207 2.90 -1.31 -3.37
CA ALA A 207 2.29 -0.19 -4.06
C ALA A 207 1.27 -0.71 -5.07
N PHE A 208 0.06 -0.16 -5.01
CA PHE A 208 -1.06 -0.43 -5.90
C PHE A 208 -1.18 0.75 -6.86
N ALA A 209 -1.23 0.48 -8.16
CA ALA A 209 -1.35 1.50 -9.17
C ALA A 209 -2.29 1.07 -10.30
N THR A 210 -2.97 2.05 -10.90
CA THR A 210 -3.92 1.84 -12.00
C THR A 210 -3.41 2.53 -13.25
N MET A 211 -3.58 1.88 -14.42
CA MET A 211 -3.13 2.45 -15.69
C MET A 211 -3.89 3.75 -16.01
N THR A 212 -3.15 4.80 -16.38
CA THR A 212 -3.71 6.10 -16.77
C THR A 212 -3.63 6.33 -18.27
N GLU A 213 -2.53 5.90 -18.91
CA GLU A 213 -2.34 6.03 -20.35
C GLU A 213 -1.30 5.04 -20.89
N ALA A 214 -1.28 4.88 -22.22
CA ALA A 214 -0.26 4.13 -22.93
C ALA A 214 0.04 4.76 -24.30
N GLY A 215 1.31 4.77 -24.70
CA GLY A 215 1.80 5.42 -25.90
C GLY A 215 3.04 4.77 -26.51
N ARG A 216 3.54 5.34 -27.61
CA ARG A 216 4.82 5.01 -28.25
C ARG A 216 5.70 6.25 -28.33
#